data_AF-A0A1E7LZ15-F1
#
_entry.id   AF-A0A1E7LZ15-F1
#
_cell.length_a   1.000
_cell.length_b   1.000
_cell.length_c   1.000
_cell.angle_alpha   90.00
_cell.angle_beta   90.00
_cell.angle_gamma   90.00
#
_symmetry.space_group_name_H-M   'P 1'
#
loop_
_entity.id
_entity.type
_entity.pdbx_description
1 polymer ?
#
loop_
_entity_poly.entity_id
_entity_poly.type
_entity_poly.pdbx_seq_one_letter_code
_entity_poly.pdbx_strand_id
1 'polypeptide(L)'
;MLSTARPSRRGVMKAAAGLTAITALGTGGVLASASAAHAAGDGFGLRIVDRNESDARMRYYRFATSAIGWNPGVNVLLPDGYHTSGRRYPVLYLFHGGGTGQDFISFDRMGIRAWTSGKPLIVVMPDGGAAGWYSNPVHSNVGARNWETFHIAQLLPWVDANFRTYAEYNGRAVSGFSMGGFGALKYAAKYYGHFASVSSHSGPASLRRDAGLVTHWANLSSAAVELGGGTVYGAPLWDEARVSADNPVQRVQSYRNKRVFLVAGTSPDPVNWFDTVNETQVLAGQREFRGRLGSAGIPHEWHEVPGGHFVRPDLFRRDLDGIVARLRKA
;
A
#
# COMPACT_ATOMS: atom_id res chain seq x y z
N MET A 1 -82.11 -13.72 -15.84
CA MET A 1 -81.94 -12.60 -14.88
C MET A 1 -80.90 -13.02 -13.85
N LEU A 2 -80.14 -12.06 -13.27
CA LEU A 2 -79.23 -12.23 -12.11
C LEU A 2 -78.12 -13.30 -12.30
N SER A 3 -76.85 -13.01 -12.63
CA SER A 3 -75.85 -12.06 -12.09
C SER A 3 -75.26 -12.44 -10.73
N THR A 4 -73.96 -12.79 -10.67
CA THR A 4 -72.88 -12.05 -9.95
C THR A 4 -71.51 -12.79 -9.88
N ALA A 5 -70.44 -12.02 -9.62
CA ALA A 5 -69.18 -12.35 -8.92
C ALA A 5 -68.14 -13.39 -9.44
N ARG A 6 -66.95 -12.85 -9.79
CA ARG A 6 -65.59 -13.32 -9.39
C ARG A 6 -65.06 -12.35 -8.29
N PRO A 7 -63.89 -12.52 -7.61
CA PRO A 7 -62.80 -13.52 -7.70
C PRO A 7 -62.54 -14.18 -6.30
N SER A 8 -61.37 -14.43 -5.66
CA SER A 8 -59.93 -14.20 -5.93
C SER A 8 -58.97 -15.04 -5.00
N ARG A 9 -57.98 -15.71 -5.63
CA ARG A 9 -56.57 -15.93 -5.16
C ARG A 9 -56.21 -16.83 -3.94
N ARG A 10 -55.00 -17.43 -4.07
CA ARG A 10 -54.13 -18.15 -3.11
C ARG A 10 -54.59 -19.57 -2.73
N GLY A 11 -53.71 -20.58 -2.71
CA GLY A 11 -52.30 -20.59 -3.15
C GLY A 11 -51.53 -21.90 -2.84
N VAL A 12 -50.21 -21.87 -3.08
CA VAL A 12 -49.20 -22.89 -2.68
C VAL A 12 -49.32 -24.28 -3.34
N MET A 13 -48.59 -24.47 -4.45
CA MET A 13 -48.13 -25.80 -4.87
C MET A 13 -46.94 -26.23 -4.01
N LYS A 14 -46.89 -27.52 -3.64
CA LYS A 14 -45.76 -28.13 -2.92
C LYS A 14 -44.68 -28.54 -3.93
N ALA A 15 -43.43 -28.20 -3.67
CA ALA A 15 -42.26 -28.84 -4.27
C ALA A 15 -41.56 -29.66 -3.18
N ALA A 16 -41.27 -30.93 -3.44
CA ALA A 16 -40.69 -31.83 -2.45
C ALA A 16 -39.17 -31.64 -2.34
N ALA A 17 -38.67 -31.48 -1.12
CA ALA A 17 -37.24 -31.48 -0.85
C ALA A 17 -36.73 -32.93 -0.73
N GLY A 18 -35.97 -33.40 -1.71
CA GLY A 18 -35.23 -34.66 -1.62
C GLY A 18 -33.92 -34.45 -0.85
N LEU A 19 -33.87 -34.88 0.42
CA LEU A 19 -32.60 -34.99 1.14
C LEU A 19 -31.93 -36.33 0.81
N THR A 20 -30.80 -36.28 0.09
CA THR A 20 -29.91 -37.43 -0.08
C THR A 20 -28.97 -37.53 1.12
N ALA A 21 -29.29 -38.38 2.10
CA ALA A 21 -28.40 -38.65 3.22
C ALA A 21 -27.30 -39.65 2.81
N ILE A 22 -26.05 -39.20 2.74
CA ILE A 22 -24.88 -40.07 2.56
C ILE A 22 -24.05 -40.05 3.86
N THR A 23 -24.27 -41.05 4.71
CA THR A 23 -23.41 -41.34 5.86
C THR A 23 -22.23 -42.19 5.42
N ALA A 24 -21.04 -41.59 5.35
CA ALA A 24 -19.77 -42.30 5.16
C ALA A 24 -18.87 -42.09 6.38
N LEU A 25 -18.58 -43.16 7.12
CA LEU A 25 -17.63 -43.15 8.24
C LEU A 25 -16.20 -43.19 7.69
N GLY A 26 -15.37 -42.22 8.06
CA GLY A 26 -14.02 -42.05 7.49
C GLY A 26 -13.22 -40.93 8.15
N THR A 27 -12.99 -41.03 9.46
CA THR A 27 -12.22 -40.02 10.23
C THR A 27 -10.72 -40.12 9.95
N GLY A 28 -10.19 -39.26 9.07
CA GLY A 28 -8.75 -39.25 8.80
C GLY A 28 -8.22 -38.28 7.75
N GLY A 29 -9.07 -37.45 7.12
CA GLY A 29 -8.63 -36.51 6.08
C GLY A 29 -9.31 -35.16 6.19
N VAL A 30 -8.57 -34.13 6.63
CA VAL A 30 -9.00 -32.74 6.43
C VAL A 30 -8.79 -32.39 4.96
N LEU A 31 -9.78 -32.74 4.13
CA LEU A 31 -9.93 -32.15 2.82
C LEU A 31 -10.16 -30.66 3.02
N ALA A 32 -9.09 -29.88 2.92
CA ALA A 32 -9.14 -28.43 2.91
C ALA A 32 -9.88 -27.99 1.64
N SER A 33 -11.21 -27.89 1.74
CA SER A 33 -12.05 -27.36 0.70
C SER A 33 -11.52 -25.98 0.33
N ALA A 34 -11.00 -25.84 -0.89
CA ALA A 34 -10.52 -24.57 -1.38
C ALA A 34 -11.73 -23.63 -1.47
N SER A 35 -11.89 -22.77 -0.46
CA SER A 35 -13.05 -21.87 -0.38
C SER A 35 -13.20 -21.14 -1.70
N ALA A 36 -14.35 -21.35 -2.35
CA ALA A 36 -14.71 -20.60 -3.55
C ALA A 36 -14.51 -19.12 -3.26
N ALA A 37 -13.79 -18.42 -4.14
CA ALA A 37 -13.33 -17.06 -3.88
C ALA A 37 -14.52 -16.15 -3.55
N HIS A 38 -14.68 -15.83 -2.27
CA HIS A 38 -15.69 -14.89 -1.82
C HIS A 38 -15.40 -13.54 -2.50
N ALA A 39 -16.42 -12.92 -3.06
CA ALA A 39 -16.31 -11.53 -3.50
C ALA A 39 -15.88 -10.69 -2.30
N ALA A 40 -14.95 -9.75 -2.49
CA ALA A 40 -14.39 -9.01 -1.37
C ALA A 40 -15.52 -8.27 -0.62
N GLY A 41 -15.46 -8.28 0.71
CA GLY A 41 -16.48 -7.75 1.61
C GLY A 41 -15.98 -6.60 2.48
N ASP A 42 -16.89 -6.01 3.24
CA ASP A 42 -16.59 -4.92 4.17
C ASP A 42 -15.81 -5.43 5.40
N GLY A 43 -15.02 -4.55 6.04
CA GLY A 43 -14.27 -4.90 7.24
C GLY A 43 -13.28 -3.81 7.69
N PHE A 44 -12.86 -3.85 8.96
CA PHE A 44 -11.83 -2.96 9.52
C PHE A 44 -12.12 -1.45 9.35
N GLY A 45 -13.40 -1.08 9.30
CA GLY A 45 -13.87 0.30 9.05
C GLY A 45 -13.80 0.74 7.59
N LEU A 46 -13.56 -0.17 6.65
CA LEU A 46 -13.74 0.04 5.22
C LEU A 46 -15.09 -0.57 4.79
N ARG A 47 -15.88 0.22 4.06
CA ARG A 47 -17.07 -0.24 3.33
C ARG A 47 -16.85 -0.05 1.84
N ILE A 48 -16.95 -1.12 1.04
CA ILE A 48 -16.85 -1.06 -0.42
C ILE A 48 -18.04 -0.26 -0.95
N VAL A 49 -17.76 0.79 -1.71
CA VAL A 49 -18.79 1.64 -2.37
C VAL A 49 -18.69 1.61 -3.88
N ASP A 50 -17.57 1.16 -4.42
CA ASP A 50 -17.32 0.97 -5.84
C ASP A 50 -16.23 -0.11 -6.01
N ARG A 51 -16.28 -0.90 -7.10
CA ARG A 51 -15.27 -1.92 -7.41
C ARG A 51 -15.35 -2.40 -8.86
N ASN A 52 -14.23 -2.88 -9.38
CA ASN A 52 -14.23 -3.79 -10.53
C ASN A 52 -13.35 -5.02 -10.26
N GLU A 53 -13.89 -6.20 -10.59
CA GLU A 53 -13.23 -7.50 -10.51
C GLU A 53 -13.25 -8.26 -11.86
N SER A 54 -13.62 -7.60 -12.97
CA SER A 54 -13.78 -8.22 -14.30
C SER A 54 -12.46 -8.59 -14.99
N ASP A 55 -11.37 -7.92 -14.62
CA ASP A 55 -10.03 -8.25 -15.09
C ASP A 55 -9.45 -9.38 -14.22
N ALA A 56 -8.91 -10.40 -14.89
CA ALA A 56 -8.46 -11.63 -14.24
C ALA A 56 -7.31 -11.40 -13.24
N ARG A 57 -6.54 -10.31 -13.35
CA ARG A 57 -5.43 -9.97 -12.46
C ARG A 57 -5.64 -8.67 -11.70
N MET A 58 -6.04 -7.58 -12.33
CA MET A 58 -6.19 -6.29 -11.66
C MET A 58 -7.61 -6.07 -11.14
N ARG A 59 -7.77 -6.03 -9.82
CA ARG A 59 -9.02 -5.61 -9.18
C ARG A 59 -8.87 -4.20 -8.65
N TYR A 60 -9.92 -3.38 -8.71
CA TYR A 60 -9.95 -2.12 -7.96
C TYR A 60 -11.14 -2.08 -7.00
N TYR A 61 -10.96 -1.33 -5.92
CA TYR A 61 -11.97 -1.04 -4.91
C TYR A 61 -11.92 0.44 -4.56
N ARG A 62 -13.07 1.03 -4.19
CA ARG A 62 -13.11 2.28 -3.43
C ARG A 62 -13.87 2.07 -2.13
N PHE A 63 -13.40 2.72 -1.07
CA PHE A 63 -13.93 2.52 0.27
C PHE A 63 -14.48 3.80 0.88
N ALA A 64 -15.71 3.76 1.41
CA ALA A 64 -16.11 4.71 2.43
C ALA A 64 -15.45 4.32 3.76
N THR A 65 -14.80 5.29 4.42
CA THR A 65 -14.11 5.13 5.70
C THR A 65 -14.21 6.43 6.51
N SER A 66 -14.06 6.37 7.83
CA SER A 66 -13.90 7.55 8.69
C SER A 66 -12.48 8.15 8.65
N ALA A 67 -11.50 7.45 8.07
CA ALA A 67 -10.12 7.91 8.00
C ALA A 67 -9.90 9.02 6.94
N ILE A 68 -10.68 9.01 5.84
CA ILE A 68 -10.50 9.85 4.66
C ILE A 68 -11.86 10.46 4.29
N GLY A 69 -11.91 11.77 3.99
CA GLY A 69 -13.15 12.52 3.72
C GLY A 69 -13.85 12.24 2.38
N TRP A 70 -13.38 11.24 1.63
CA TRP A 70 -13.95 10.77 0.36
C TRP A 70 -13.67 9.27 0.23
N ASN A 71 -13.87 8.69 -0.96
CA ASN A 71 -13.69 7.25 -1.20
C ASN A 71 -12.32 6.95 -1.84
N PRO A 72 -11.23 6.74 -1.06
CA PRO A 72 -9.92 6.36 -1.61
C PRO A 72 -10.00 5.06 -2.40
N GLY A 73 -9.27 5.01 -3.51
CA GLY A 73 -9.10 3.85 -4.35
C GLY A 73 -7.95 2.95 -3.89
N VAL A 74 -8.09 1.65 -4.18
CA VAL A 74 -7.02 0.66 -4.04
C VAL A 74 -7.07 -0.31 -5.20
N ASN A 75 -5.95 -0.45 -5.90
CA ASN A 75 -5.71 -1.53 -6.85
C ASN A 75 -5.11 -2.74 -6.13
N VAL A 76 -5.61 -3.94 -6.43
CA VAL A 76 -5.05 -5.22 -6.00
C VAL A 76 -4.75 -6.05 -7.23
N LEU A 77 -3.46 -6.14 -7.57
CA LEU A 77 -2.95 -6.92 -8.68
C LEU A 77 -2.61 -8.34 -8.21
N LEU A 78 -3.33 -9.30 -8.75
CA LEU A 78 -3.16 -10.72 -8.46
C LEU A 78 -2.07 -11.36 -9.35
N PRO A 79 -1.35 -12.36 -8.81
CA PRO A 79 -0.38 -13.13 -9.58
C PRO A 79 -1.06 -14.09 -10.56
N ASP A 80 -0.32 -14.49 -11.59
CA ASP A 80 -0.77 -15.48 -12.56
C ASP A 80 -1.18 -16.81 -11.88
N GLY A 81 -2.28 -17.40 -12.35
CA GLY A 81 -2.83 -18.63 -11.79
C GLY A 81 -3.48 -18.50 -10.41
N TYR A 82 -3.66 -17.29 -9.84
CA TYR A 82 -4.29 -17.11 -8.52
C TYR A 82 -5.62 -17.89 -8.39
N HIS A 83 -6.55 -17.72 -9.34
CA HIS A 83 -7.89 -18.32 -9.26
C HIS A 83 -7.90 -19.85 -9.26
N THR A 84 -6.87 -20.51 -9.81
CA THR A 84 -6.80 -21.97 -9.97
C THR A 84 -5.82 -22.66 -9.02
N SER A 85 -4.82 -21.97 -8.48
CA SER A 85 -3.70 -22.60 -7.76
C SER A 85 -4.02 -23.05 -6.33
N GLY A 86 -5.04 -22.46 -5.69
CA GLY A 86 -5.33 -22.64 -4.26
C GLY A 86 -4.31 -22.02 -3.29
N ARG A 87 -3.18 -21.49 -3.79
CA ARG A 87 -2.03 -21.03 -2.99
C ARG A 87 -2.34 -19.78 -2.17
N ARG A 88 -1.57 -19.60 -1.09
CA ARG A 88 -1.40 -18.31 -0.41
C ARG A 88 -0.16 -17.63 -0.94
N TYR A 89 -0.15 -16.30 -0.98
CA TYR A 89 0.89 -15.52 -1.64
C TYR A 89 1.47 -14.45 -0.71
N PRO A 90 2.76 -14.08 -0.87
CA PRO A 90 3.28 -12.86 -0.30
C PRO A 90 2.61 -11.61 -0.89
N VAL A 91 2.68 -10.49 -0.17
CA VAL A 91 2.07 -9.20 -0.55
C VAL A 91 3.11 -8.10 -0.58
N LEU A 92 3.11 -7.30 -1.65
CA LEU A 92 3.83 -6.04 -1.75
C LEU A 92 2.82 -4.88 -1.67
N TYR A 93 2.97 -4.02 -0.68
CA TYR A 93 2.29 -2.72 -0.64
C TYR A 93 3.14 -1.70 -1.40
N LEU A 94 2.58 -1.06 -2.43
CA LEU A 94 3.32 -0.24 -3.40
C LEU A 94 2.73 1.18 -3.46
N PHE A 95 3.50 2.16 -2.99
CA PHE A 95 3.04 3.52 -2.73
C PHE A 95 3.48 4.54 -3.80
N HIS A 96 2.53 5.34 -4.30
CA HIS A 96 2.76 6.30 -5.37
C HIS A 96 3.47 7.59 -4.90
N GLY A 97 3.92 8.40 -5.87
CA GLY A 97 4.51 9.70 -5.59
C GLY A 97 3.47 10.78 -5.24
N GLY A 98 3.93 11.92 -4.75
CA GLY A 98 3.07 13.11 -4.61
C GLY A 98 2.79 13.78 -5.96
N GLY A 99 1.74 14.60 -6.00
CA GLY A 99 1.24 15.30 -7.19
C GLY A 99 -0.25 15.03 -7.42
N THR A 100 -0.99 16.01 -7.93
CA THR A 100 -2.44 15.89 -8.19
C THR A 100 -2.82 14.92 -9.31
N GLY A 101 -1.84 14.49 -10.11
CA GLY A 101 -1.98 13.42 -11.10
C GLY A 101 -1.42 12.06 -10.66
N GLN A 102 -1.20 11.85 -9.36
CA GLN A 102 -0.69 10.60 -8.80
C GLN A 102 -1.69 9.96 -7.83
N ASP A 103 -1.96 8.67 -8.03
CA ASP A 103 -3.09 7.95 -7.42
C ASP A 103 -2.82 6.42 -7.37
N PHE A 104 -3.81 5.66 -6.89
CA PHE A 104 -3.82 4.19 -6.87
C PHE A 104 -3.63 3.51 -8.25
N ILE A 105 -3.78 4.23 -9.37
CA ILE A 105 -3.57 3.71 -10.73
C ILE A 105 -2.25 4.18 -11.38
N SER A 106 -1.44 5.01 -10.71
CA SER A 106 -0.13 5.47 -11.20
C SER A 106 0.80 4.35 -11.65
N PHE A 107 0.96 3.30 -10.84
CA PHE A 107 1.82 2.17 -11.22
C PHE A 107 1.22 1.28 -12.31
N ASP A 108 -0.11 1.30 -12.49
CA ASP A 108 -0.76 0.62 -13.61
C ASP A 108 -0.45 1.33 -14.93
N ARG A 109 -0.56 2.67 -14.94
CA ARG A 109 -0.11 3.54 -16.04
C ARG A 109 1.38 3.35 -16.39
N MET A 110 2.22 2.97 -15.42
CA MET A 110 3.65 2.68 -15.61
C MET A 110 3.94 1.23 -16.07
N GLY A 111 2.94 0.34 -16.13
CA GLY A 111 3.12 -1.03 -16.62
C GLY A 111 3.48 -2.09 -15.58
N ILE A 112 3.15 -1.89 -14.29
CA ILE A 112 3.39 -2.85 -13.20
C ILE A 112 2.91 -4.28 -13.50
N ARG A 113 1.83 -4.44 -14.30
CA ARG A 113 1.31 -5.74 -14.77
C ARG A 113 2.36 -6.58 -15.49
N ALA A 114 3.14 -5.94 -16.38
CA ALA A 114 4.22 -6.59 -17.10
C ALA A 114 5.41 -6.89 -16.19
N TRP A 115 5.77 -5.94 -15.31
CA TRP A 115 6.90 -6.10 -14.38
C TRP A 115 6.67 -7.19 -13.32
N THR A 116 5.41 -7.51 -13.02
CA THR A 116 4.99 -8.56 -12.06
C THR A 116 4.59 -9.87 -12.72
N SER A 117 4.60 -9.96 -14.06
CA SER A 117 4.20 -11.16 -14.78
C SER A 117 5.08 -12.36 -14.41
N GLY A 118 4.45 -13.52 -14.16
CA GLY A 118 5.11 -14.74 -13.69
C GLY A 118 5.59 -14.70 -12.23
N LYS A 119 5.48 -13.57 -11.52
CA LYS A 119 5.94 -13.45 -10.12
C LYS A 119 4.81 -13.87 -9.17
N PRO A 120 5.03 -14.82 -8.23
CA PRO A 120 4.01 -15.29 -7.29
C PRO A 120 3.85 -14.29 -6.12
N LEU A 121 3.32 -13.10 -6.41
CA LEU A 121 3.23 -11.95 -5.51
C LEU A 121 1.90 -11.22 -5.76
N ILE A 122 1.16 -10.88 -4.70
CA ILE A 122 0.06 -9.92 -4.77
C ILE A 122 0.66 -8.51 -4.62
N VAL A 123 0.25 -7.56 -5.45
CA VAL A 123 0.67 -6.15 -5.32
C VAL A 123 -0.54 -5.27 -5.02
N VAL A 124 -0.52 -4.58 -3.89
CA VAL A 124 -1.55 -3.65 -3.41
C VAL A 124 -1.06 -2.23 -3.61
N MET A 125 -1.78 -1.44 -4.40
CA MET A 125 -1.46 -0.04 -4.71
C MET A 125 -2.61 0.85 -4.22
N PRO A 126 -2.50 1.46 -3.03
CA PRO A 126 -3.51 2.35 -2.46
C PRO A 126 -3.27 3.83 -2.78
N ASP A 127 -4.35 4.61 -2.77
CA ASP A 127 -4.28 6.07 -2.67
C ASP A 127 -3.57 6.48 -1.37
N GLY A 128 -2.62 7.41 -1.47
CA GLY A 128 -1.96 8.11 -0.36
C GLY A 128 -2.12 9.63 -0.40
N GLY A 129 -3.09 10.12 -1.20
CA GLY A 129 -3.36 11.54 -1.42
C GLY A 129 -2.37 12.23 -2.36
N ALA A 130 -2.73 13.40 -2.89
CA ALA A 130 -1.85 14.18 -3.75
C ALA A 130 -0.62 14.71 -2.99
N ALA A 131 -0.76 14.92 -1.67
CA ALA A 131 0.34 15.23 -0.76
C ALA A 131 0.06 14.68 0.64
N GLY A 132 -0.44 13.44 0.76
CA GLY A 132 -0.83 12.88 2.07
C GLY A 132 0.33 12.36 2.91
N TRP A 133 1.54 12.28 2.34
CA TRP A 133 2.79 11.84 2.99
C TRP A 133 2.73 10.49 3.71
N TYR A 134 1.71 9.67 3.39
CA TYR A 134 1.42 8.42 4.10
C TYR A 134 1.27 8.63 5.61
N SER A 135 0.78 9.79 6.03
CA SER A 135 0.70 10.25 7.42
C SER A 135 -0.73 10.55 7.87
N ASN A 136 -0.95 10.48 9.18
CA ASN A 136 -2.02 11.24 9.80
C ASN A 136 -1.49 12.66 10.08
N PRO A 137 -2.21 13.74 9.75
CA PRO A 137 -1.76 15.09 10.04
C PRO A 137 -1.81 15.42 11.54
N VAL A 138 -1.15 16.51 11.93
CA VAL A 138 -1.40 17.19 13.21
C VAL A 138 -2.71 17.97 13.15
N HIS A 139 -2.99 18.63 12.01
CA HIS A 139 -4.21 19.40 11.81
C HIS A 139 -4.70 19.39 10.36
N SER A 140 -6.02 19.48 10.15
CA SER A 140 -6.68 19.55 8.85
C SER A 140 -7.91 20.46 8.93
N ASN A 141 -8.03 21.43 8.01
CA ASN A 141 -9.19 22.31 7.91
C ASN A 141 -10.31 21.74 7.00
N VAL A 142 -10.07 20.59 6.34
CA VAL A 142 -10.95 20.01 5.30
C VAL A 142 -11.41 18.59 5.62
N GLY A 143 -11.53 18.28 6.92
CA GLY A 143 -11.96 16.97 7.40
C GLY A 143 -10.86 15.90 7.41
N ALA A 144 -11.27 14.63 7.45
CA ALA A 144 -10.38 13.50 7.69
C ALA A 144 -9.40 13.25 6.52
N ARG A 145 -8.11 13.16 6.85
CA ARG A 145 -6.97 12.99 5.94
C ARG A 145 -5.95 11.99 6.52
N ASN A 146 -6.46 10.98 7.24
CA ASN A 146 -5.69 10.06 8.08
C ASN A 146 -5.16 8.86 7.28
N TRP A 147 -4.20 9.13 6.38
CA TRP A 147 -3.64 8.12 5.50
C TRP A 147 -2.92 6.99 6.24
N GLU A 148 -2.29 7.27 7.39
CA GLU A 148 -1.63 6.22 8.18
C GLU A 148 -2.63 5.27 8.84
N THR A 149 -3.76 5.80 9.33
CA THR A 149 -4.88 4.97 9.80
C THR A 149 -5.43 4.11 8.65
N PHE A 150 -5.71 4.71 7.49
CA PHE A 150 -6.24 4.00 6.32
C PHE A 150 -5.35 2.82 5.90
N HIS A 151 -4.04 3.05 5.73
CA HIS A 151 -3.14 1.98 5.28
C HIS A 151 -2.94 0.87 6.31
N ILE A 152 -2.66 1.22 7.57
CA ILE A 152 -2.14 0.26 8.56
C ILE A 152 -3.24 -0.36 9.41
N ALA A 153 -4.18 0.45 9.90
CA ALA A 153 -5.25 -0.04 10.79
C ALA A 153 -6.44 -0.63 10.02
N GLN A 154 -6.63 -0.25 8.76
CA GLN A 154 -7.79 -0.66 7.97
C GLN A 154 -7.42 -1.54 6.77
N LEU A 155 -6.60 -1.03 5.84
CA LEU A 155 -6.35 -1.70 4.56
C LEU A 155 -5.51 -2.97 4.72
N LEU A 156 -4.42 -2.93 5.49
CA LEU A 156 -3.56 -4.09 5.70
C LEU A 156 -4.33 -5.34 6.21
N PRO A 157 -5.13 -5.27 7.31
CA PRO A 157 -5.94 -6.41 7.73
C PRO A 157 -7.11 -6.71 6.78
N TRP A 158 -7.67 -5.72 6.09
CA TRP A 158 -8.70 -5.95 5.06
C TRP A 158 -8.17 -6.79 3.89
N VAL A 159 -6.94 -6.54 3.43
CA VAL A 159 -6.29 -7.34 2.38
C VAL A 159 -6.06 -8.77 2.85
N ASP A 160 -5.56 -8.96 4.08
CA ASP A 160 -5.30 -10.28 4.65
C ASP A 160 -6.57 -11.12 4.91
N ALA A 161 -7.73 -10.46 5.08
CA ALA A 161 -9.04 -11.12 5.21
C ALA A 161 -9.69 -11.47 3.86
N ASN A 162 -9.49 -10.64 2.83
CA ASN A 162 -10.17 -10.79 1.52
C ASN A 162 -9.34 -11.52 0.47
N PHE A 163 -8.02 -11.66 0.66
CA PHE A 163 -7.12 -12.34 -0.27
C PHE A 163 -6.35 -13.48 0.41
N ARG A 164 -5.91 -14.47 -0.37
CA ARG A 164 -5.07 -15.57 0.13
C ARG A 164 -3.64 -15.07 0.31
N THR A 165 -3.38 -14.35 1.40
CA THR A 165 -2.07 -13.81 1.76
C THR A 165 -1.31 -14.74 2.71
N TYR A 166 -0.03 -14.46 2.93
CA TYR A 166 0.66 -14.78 4.19
C TYR A 166 0.62 -13.56 5.11
N ALA A 167 -0.30 -13.55 6.08
CA ALA A 167 -0.58 -12.43 6.98
C ALA A 167 0.50 -12.22 8.09
N GLU A 168 1.76 -12.48 7.79
CA GLU A 168 2.90 -12.51 8.73
C GLU A 168 4.06 -11.62 8.26
N TYR A 169 5.05 -11.40 9.14
CA TYR A 169 6.24 -10.59 8.85
C TYR A 169 6.93 -10.96 7.53
N ASN A 170 7.27 -12.24 7.36
CA ASN A 170 7.94 -12.76 6.16
C ASN A 170 7.01 -12.84 4.94
N GLY A 171 5.72 -12.57 5.08
CA GLY A 171 4.74 -12.54 4.00
C GLY A 171 4.53 -11.16 3.36
N ARG A 172 4.96 -10.06 4.00
CA ARG A 172 4.72 -8.69 3.50
C ARG A 172 6.00 -7.91 3.20
N ALA A 173 5.98 -7.14 2.12
CA ALA A 173 6.94 -6.09 1.80
C ALA A 173 6.23 -4.75 1.58
N VAL A 174 6.98 -3.66 1.65
CA VAL A 174 6.52 -2.31 1.31
C VAL A 174 7.54 -1.61 0.40
N SER A 175 7.09 -0.98 -0.67
CA SER A 175 7.91 -0.22 -1.61
C SER A 175 7.17 1.04 -2.03
N GLY A 176 7.86 2.03 -2.59
CA GLY A 176 7.20 3.20 -3.14
C GLY A 176 8.14 4.17 -3.82
N PHE A 177 7.55 5.12 -4.54
CA PHE A 177 8.25 6.16 -5.27
C PHE A 177 8.04 7.54 -4.62
N SER A 178 9.08 8.37 -4.55
CA SER A 178 8.98 9.76 -4.06
C SER A 178 8.36 9.80 -2.64
N MET A 179 7.28 10.55 -2.42
CA MET A 179 6.44 10.53 -1.22
C MET A 179 6.10 9.10 -0.71
N GLY A 180 5.83 8.15 -1.61
CA GLY A 180 5.58 6.75 -1.28
C GLY A 180 6.85 5.98 -0.86
N GLY A 181 8.03 6.38 -1.33
CA GLY A 181 9.31 5.84 -0.85
C GLY A 181 9.59 6.27 0.59
N PHE A 182 9.26 7.52 0.95
CA PHE A 182 9.22 7.96 2.35
C PHE A 182 8.20 7.14 3.16
N GLY A 183 6.97 6.98 2.66
CA GLY A 183 5.92 6.18 3.31
C GLY A 183 6.35 4.74 3.58
N ALA A 184 7.03 4.10 2.62
CA ALA A 184 7.55 2.75 2.74
C ALA A 184 8.63 2.63 3.82
N LEU A 185 9.62 3.54 3.83
CA LEU A 185 10.62 3.63 4.89
C LEU A 185 9.96 3.84 6.26
N LYS A 186 9.10 4.86 6.37
CA LYS A 186 8.39 5.18 7.60
C LYS A 186 7.64 3.96 8.15
N TYR A 187 6.80 3.32 7.36
CA TYR A 187 6.00 2.19 7.84
C TYR A 187 6.86 0.99 8.24
N ALA A 188 7.95 0.72 7.52
CA ALA A 188 8.90 -0.32 7.89
C ALA A 188 9.64 -0.05 9.22
N ALA A 189 9.86 1.22 9.58
CA ALA A 189 10.45 1.61 10.86
C ALA A 189 9.45 1.72 12.02
N LYS A 190 8.28 2.33 11.75
CA LYS A 190 7.23 2.61 12.74
C LYS A 190 6.48 1.34 13.13
N TYR A 191 6.15 0.51 12.13
CA TYR A 191 5.47 -0.79 12.28
C TYR A 191 6.44 -1.94 11.96
N TYR A 192 7.55 -1.96 12.69
CA TYR A 192 8.70 -2.84 12.43
C TYR A 192 8.38 -4.34 12.35
N GLY A 193 7.29 -4.80 12.99
CA GLY A 193 6.80 -6.18 12.94
C GLY A 193 5.95 -6.55 11.71
N HIS A 194 5.61 -5.64 10.79
CA HIS A 194 4.75 -5.94 9.65
C HIS A 194 5.49 -6.37 8.38
N PHE A 195 6.65 -5.78 8.06
CA PHE A 195 7.29 -5.91 6.74
C PHE A 195 8.72 -6.47 6.78
N ALA A 196 9.00 -7.52 6.00
CA ALA A 196 10.29 -8.19 5.90
C ALA A 196 11.21 -7.68 4.76
N SER A 197 10.66 -6.91 3.82
CA SER A 197 11.43 -6.12 2.84
C SER A 197 10.87 -4.70 2.79
N VAL A 198 11.76 -3.73 2.66
CA VAL A 198 11.42 -2.32 2.44
C VAL A 198 12.27 -1.75 1.32
N SER A 199 11.64 -0.97 0.45
CA SER A 199 12.32 -0.34 -0.68
C SER A 199 11.89 1.13 -0.85
N SER A 200 12.81 2.00 -1.29
CA SER A 200 12.53 3.42 -1.54
C SER A 200 13.13 3.85 -2.87
N HIS A 201 12.26 4.22 -3.81
CA HIS A 201 12.64 4.73 -5.13
C HIS A 201 12.52 6.26 -5.13
N SER A 202 13.65 6.95 -5.07
CA SER A 202 13.74 8.41 -4.90
C SER A 202 12.90 8.97 -3.74
N GLY A 203 12.66 8.20 -2.68
CA GLY A 203 11.97 8.70 -1.48
C GLY A 203 12.94 9.32 -0.47
N PRO A 204 12.60 10.46 0.16
CA PRO A 204 13.46 11.07 1.17
C PRO A 204 13.48 10.24 2.46
N ALA A 205 14.64 10.17 3.11
CA ALA A 205 14.87 9.30 4.27
C ALA A 205 15.19 10.05 5.58
N SER A 206 15.31 11.38 5.56
CA SER A 206 15.67 12.17 6.75
C SER A 206 14.78 13.40 6.88
N LEU A 207 13.93 13.43 7.90
CA LEU A 207 13.00 14.56 8.17
C LEU A 207 13.68 15.78 8.80
N ARG A 208 14.85 15.61 9.42
CA ARG A 208 15.56 16.67 10.16
C ARG A 208 16.80 17.23 9.46
N ARG A 209 17.25 16.58 8.38
CA ARG A 209 18.38 17.05 7.57
C ARG A 209 18.10 18.46 7.04
N ASP A 210 19.15 19.27 6.94
CA ASP A 210 19.17 20.60 6.30
C ASP A 210 18.01 21.49 6.79
N ALA A 211 18.04 21.81 8.09
CA ALA A 211 16.99 22.52 8.83
C ALA A 211 15.59 21.86 8.75
N GLY A 212 15.54 20.55 8.49
CA GLY A 212 14.30 19.78 8.33
C GLY A 212 13.50 20.17 7.10
N LEU A 213 14.19 20.48 5.99
CA LEU A 213 13.59 20.88 4.71
C LEU A 213 12.53 19.89 4.20
N VAL A 214 12.67 18.58 4.48
CA VAL A 214 11.64 17.57 4.15
C VAL A 214 10.38 17.73 5.01
N THR A 215 10.50 18.07 6.30
CA THR A 215 9.33 18.38 7.16
C THR A 215 8.64 19.66 6.71
N HIS A 216 9.40 20.69 6.34
CA HIS A 216 8.85 21.91 5.73
C HIS A 216 8.13 21.61 4.40
N TRP A 217 8.75 20.85 3.49
CA TRP A 217 8.14 20.45 2.22
C TRP A 217 6.85 19.64 2.43
N ALA A 218 6.84 18.70 3.39
CA ALA A 218 5.65 17.95 3.75
C ALA A 218 4.52 18.87 4.23
N ASN A 219 4.81 19.74 5.20
CA ASN A 219 3.82 20.71 5.69
C ASN A 219 3.29 21.65 4.60
N LEU A 220 4.17 22.22 3.77
CA LEU A 220 3.78 23.18 2.71
C LEU A 220 2.97 22.52 1.60
N SER A 221 3.38 21.34 1.13
CA SER A 221 2.66 20.61 0.08
C SER A 221 1.30 20.13 0.56
N SER A 222 1.22 19.53 1.76
CA SER A 222 -0.05 19.11 2.34
C SER A 222 -0.97 20.29 2.66
N ALA A 223 -0.45 21.41 3.18
CA ALA A 223 -1.24 22.62 3.41
C ALA A 223 -1.90 23.12 2.12
N ALA A 224 -1.18 23.10 1.00
CA ALA A 224 -1.65 23.59 -0.29
C ALA A 224 -2.70 22.67 -0.97
N VAL A 225 -2.54 21.34 -0.95
CA VAL A 225 -3.38 20.43 -1.75
C VAL A 225 -4.15 19.34 -0.99
N GLU A 226 -3.89 19.13 0.30
CA GLU A 226 -4.58 18.10 1.12
C GLU A 226 -5.34 18.65 2.32
N LEU A 227 -4.79 19.63 3.05
CA LEU A 227 -5.20 19.95 4.43
C LEU A 227 -5.83 21.34 4.57
N GLY A 228 -5.91 22.13 3.48
CA GLY A 228 -6.50 23.47 3.45
C GLY A 228 -5.83 24.44 4.43
N GLY A 229 -4.51 24.48 4.45
CA GLY A 229 -3.72 25.22 5.46
C GLY A 229 -3.39 24.42 6.73
N GLY A 230 -3.94 23.22 6.92
CA GLY A 230 -3.49 22.27 7.94
C GLY A 230 -2.09 21.70 7.64
N THR A 231 -1.50 20.96 8.59
CA THR A 231 -0.10 20.51 8.52
C THR A 231 0.08 19.06 8.95
N VAL A 232 1.06 18.37 8.34
CA VAL A 232 1.38 16.96 8.66
C VAL A 232 2.07 16.84 10.01
N TYR A 233 3.00 17.76 10.30
CA TYR A 233 3.89 17.74 11.45
C TYR A 233 3.75 18.97 12.37
N GLY A 234 2.75 19.83 12.16
CA GLY A 234 2.54 21.06 12.94
C GLY A 234 3.28 22.29 12.38
N ALA A 235 2.79 23.48 12.71
CA ALA A 235 3.44 24.77 12.48
C ALA A 235 2.87 25.82 13.47
N PRO A 236 3.61 26.88 13.86
CA PRO A 236 4.99 27.17 13.49
C PRO A 236 6.02 26.25 14.17
N LEU A 237 5.66 25.65 15.32
CA LEU A 237 6.43 24.59 15.97
C LEU A 237 5.96 23.21 15.49
N TRP A 238 6.85 22.22 15.52
CA TRP A 238 6.53 20.85 15.12
C TRP A 238 6.06 19.98 16.29
N ASP A 239 5.24 18.97 15.96
CA ASP A 239 5.01 17.78 16.78
C ASP A 239 6.30 16.94 16.76
N GLU A 240 7.24 17.30 17.63
CA GLU A 240 8.58 16.70 17.72
C GLU A 240 8.55 15.19 18.01
N ALA A 241 7.48 14.71 18.66
CA ALA A 241 7.24 13.30 18.88
C ALA A 241 6.88 12.59 17.57
N ARG A 242 5.95 13.15 16.77
CA ARG A 242 5.60 12.63 15.44
C ARG A 242 6.74 12.70 14.46
N VAL A 243 7.45 13.83 14.37
CA VAL A 243 8.64 13.95 13.50
C VAL A 243 9.65 12.86 13.86
N SER A 244 9.93 12.63 15.15
CA SER A 244 10.85 11.57 15.58
C SER A 244 10.31 10.15 15.34
N ALA A 245 9.00 9.94 15.49
CA ALA A 245 8.35 8.65 15.25
C ALA A 245 8.28 8.26 13.77
N ASP A 246 8.24 9.26 12.88
CA ASP A 246 8.07 9.12 11.43
C ASP A 246 9.40 9.15 10.66
N ASN A 247 10.49 9.65 11.27
CA ASN A 247 11.78 9.86 10.62
C ASN A 247 12.65 8.57 10.49
N PRO A 248 12.95 8.07 9.28
CA PRO A 248 13.73 6.85 9.09
C PRO A 248 15.13 6.87 9.72
N VAL A 249 15.90 7.98 9.63
CA VAL A 249 17.26 8.05 10.21
C VAL A 249 17.30 7.98 11.74
N GLN A 250 16.20 8.31 12.43
CA GLN A 250 16.10 8.17 13.89
C GLN A 250 15.70 6.74 14.32
N ARG A 251 15.26 5.90 13.38
CA ARG A 251 14.70 4.56 13.64
C ARG A 251 15.50 3.42 13.00
N VAL A 252 16.78 3.66 12.72
CA VAL A 252 17.69 2.73 12.01
C VAL A 252 17.69 1.31 12.59
N GLN A 253 17.62 1.15 13.91
CA GLN A 253 17.59 -0.19 14.54
C GLN A 253 16.33 -1.02 14.16
N SER A 254 15.22 -0.37 13.82
CA SER A 254 13.98 -1.04 13.39
C SER A 254 14.13 -1.76 12.04
N TYR A 255 15.18 -1.50 11.27
CA TYR A 255 15.45 -2.12 9.97
C TYR A 255 16.23 -3.45 10.05
N ARG A 256 16.63 -3.90 11.25
CA ARG A 256 17.26 -5.23 11.42
C ARG A 256 16.34 -6.34 10.88
N ASN A 257 16.96 -7.37 10.31
CA ASN A 257 16.29 -8.54 9.73
C ASN A 257 15.31 -8.24 8.57
N LYS A 258 15.44 -7.06 7.93
CA LYS A 258 14.77 -6.71 6.67
C LYS A 258 15.75 -6.83 5.50
N ARG A 259 15.22 -7.03 4.29
CA ARG A 259 15.89 -6.52 3.09
C ARG A 259 15.60 -5.02 3.00
N VAL A 260 16.63 -4.22 2.73
CA VAL A 260 16.51 -2.78 2.48
C VAL A 260 17.08 -2.48 1.09
N PHE A 261 16.32 -1.80 0.24
CA PHE A 261 16.71 -1.43 -1.12
C PHE A 261 16.46 0.06 -1.38
N LEU A 262 17.51 0.80 -1.75
CA LEU A 262 17.47 2.26 -1.92
C LEU A 262 17.82 2.63 -3.36
N VAL A 263 17.07 3.54 -3.95
CA VAL A 263 17.38 4.13 -5.27
C VAL A 263 17.26 5.65 -5.18
N ALA A 264 18.22 6.36 -5.75
CA ALA A 264 18.16 7.81 -5.96
C ALA A 264 18.75 8.18 -7.33
N GLY A 265 18.28 9.30 -7.89
CA GLY A 265 18.99 9.99 -8.96
C GLY A 265 20.26 10.67 -8.46
N THR A 266 21.11 11.12 -9.38
CA THR A 266 22.34 11.88 -9.07
C THR A 266 22.41 13.24 -9.74
N SER A 267 21.39 13.66 -10.49
CA SER A 267 21.47 14.79 -11.42
C SER A 267 20.06 15.29 -11.76
N PRO A 268 19.66 16.50 -11.31
CA PRO A 268 18.34 17.04 -11.60
C PRO A 268 18.19 17.28 -13.10
N ASP A 269 17.34 16.47 -13.72
CA ASP A 269 17.01 16.51 -15.13
C ASP A 269 15.52 16.18 -15.32
N PRO A 270 14.69 17.12 -15.81
CA PRO A 270 15.04 18.49 -16.20
C PRO A 270 15.32 19.42 -15.00
N VAL A 271 16.20 20.40 -15.20
CA VAL A 271 16.55 21.41 -14.17
C VAL A 271 15.40 22.39 -13.94
N ASN A 272 14.45 22.02 -13.07
CA ASN A 272 13.56 22.97 -12.41
C ASN A 272 13.89 23.04 -10.90
N TRP A 273 13.44 24.10 -10.23
CA TRP A 273 13.73 24.33 -8.81
C TRP A 273 13.20 23.21 -7.89
N PHE A 274 12.01 22.68 -8.19
CA PHE A 274 11.42 21.59 -7.40
C PHE A 274 12.30 20.35 -7.46
N ASP A 275 12.66 19.87 -8.65
CA ASP A 275 13.49 18.67 -8.79
C ASP A 275 14.93 18.88 -8.31
N THR A 276 15.51 20.07 -8.51
CA THR A 276 16.85 20.41 -7.98
C THR A 276 16.91 20.31 -6.45
N VAL A 277 15.90 20.83 -5.74
CA VAL A 277 15.83 20.77 -4.27
C VAL A 277 15.44 19.36 -3.81
N ASN A 278 14.38 18.79 -4.39
CA ASN A 278 13.85 17.47 -4.07
C ASN A 278 14.93 16.38 -4.21
N GLU A 279 15.56 16.27 -5.37
CA GLU A 279 16.52 15.19 -5.64
C GLU A 279 17.81 15.34 -4.84
N THR A 280 18.35 16.56 -4.71
CA THR A 280 19.55 16.79 -3.88
C THR A 280 19.29 16.41 -2.41
N GLN A 281 18.10 16.72 -1.89
CA GLN A 281 17.70 16.35 -0.52
C GLN A 281 17.36 14.86 -0.36
N VAL A 282 16.69 14.25 -1.34
CA VAL A 282 16.43 12.81 -1.39
C VAL A 282 17.75 12.04 -1.40
N LEU A 283 18.68 12.40 -2.28
CA LEU A 283 19.99 11.77 -2.40
C LEU A 283 20.81 11.97 -1.12
N ALA A 284 20.92 13.19 -0.60
CA ALA A 284 21.67 13.46 0.62
C ALA A 284 21.06 12.80 1.87
N GLY A 285 19.72 12.73 1.95
CA GLY A 285 18.99 12.01 2.99
C GLY A 285 19.13 10.49 2.90
N GLN A 286 19.10 9.90 1.70
CA GLN A 286 19.38 8.48 1.51
C GLN A 286 20.86 8.14 1.77
N ARG A 287 21.80 9.03 1.42
CA ARG A 287 23.22 8.91 1.77
C ARG A 287 23.43 8.93 3.29
N GLU A 288 22.75 9.83 4.03
CA GLU A 288 22.73 9.82 5.49
C GLU A 288 22.17 8.50 6.04
N PHE A 289 21.01 8.07 5.53
CA PHE A 289 20.32 6.86 6.00
C PHE A 289 21.13 5.58 5.76
N ARG A 290 21.71 5.39 4.57
CA ARG A 290 22.58 4.24 4.28
C ARG A 290 23.85 4.27 5.13
N GLY A 291 24.42 5.46 5.38
CA GLY A 291 25.56 5.64 6.27
C GLY A 291 25.25 5.10 7.66
N ARG A 292 24.10 5.51 8.24
CA ARG A 292 23.65 5.00 9.54
C ARG A 292 23.31 3.50 9.54
N LEU A 293 22.72 2.96 8.46
CA LEU A 293 22.50 1.51 8.30
C LEU A 293 23.83 0.74 8.31
N GLY A 294 24.83 1.23 7.58
CA GLY A 294 26.19 0.68 7.56
C GLY A 294 26.84 0.72 8.94
N SER A 295 26.83 1.87 9.62
CA SER A 295 27.34 2.01 10.99
C SER A 295 26.61 1.12 12.01
N ALA A 296 25.36 0.75 11.76
CA ALA A 296 24.60 -0.19 12.59
C ALA A 296 24.81 -1.66 12.22
N GLY A 297 25.61 -1.97 11.19
CA GLY A 297 25.79 -3.34 10.69
C GLY A 297 24.52 -3.94 10.08
N ILE A 298 23.67 -3.12 9.43
CA ILE A 298 22.43 -3.56 8.79
C ILE A 298 22.65 -3.70 7.27
N PRO A 299 22.53 -4.93 6.72
CA PRO A 299 22.65 -5.15 5.28
C PRO A 299 21.61 -4.36 4.49
N HIS A 300 22.07 -3.64 3.46
CA HIS A 300 21.23 -2.83 2.59
C HIS A 300 21.85 -2.77 1.19
N GLU A 301 21.00 -2.74 0.18
CA GLU A 301 21.37 -2.53 -1.22
C GLU A 301 21.02 -1.09 -1.59
N TRP A 302 21.88 -0.42 -2.37
CA TRP A 302 21.64 0.95 -2.82
C TRP A 302 22.12 1.18 -4.25
N HIS A 303 21.43 2.04 -4.99
CA HIS A 303 21.73 2.42 -6.36
C HIS A 303 21.64 3.95 -6.51
N GLU A 304 22.75 4.58 -6.88
CA GLU A 304 22.81 5.97 -7.32
C GLU A 304 23.07 5.99 -8.82
N VAL A 305 22.22 6.64 -9.62
CA VAL A 305 22.26 6.55 -11.09
C VAL A 305 21.89 7.88 -11.78
N PRO A 306 22.49 8.23 -12.94
CA PRO A 306 22.28 9.51 -13.63
C PRO A 306 20.84 9.84 -14.02
N GLY A 307 20.57 11.13 -14.25
CA GLY A 307 19.24 11.67 -14.53
C GLY A 307 18.37 11.77 -13.29
N GLY A 308 17.19 12.40 -13.41
CA GLY A 308 16.48 12.95 -12.26
C GLY A 308 15.42 12.09 -11.55
N HIS A 309 14.36 12.75 -11.08
CA HIS A 309 13.34 12.23 -10.16
C HIS A 309 12.24 11.40 -10.84
N PHE A 310 12.59 10.22 -11.37
CA PHE A 310 11.64 9.31 -12.02
C PHE A 310 11.77 7.85 -11.56
N VAL A 311 10.73 7.04 -11.78
CA VAL A 311 10.73 5.58 -11.54
C VAL A 311 11.60 4.89 -12.60
N ARG A 312 12.54 4.06 -12.15
CA ARG A 312 13.57 3.43 -13.01
C ARG A 312 13.22 1.96 -13.25
N PRO A 313 12.69 1.57 -14.43
CA PRO A 313 12.05 0.26 -14.61
C PRO A 313 12.95 -0.95 -14.30
N ASP A 314 14.24 -0.88 -14.63
CA ASP A 314 15.15 -2.02 -14.43
C ASP A 314 15.59 -2.18 -12.97
N LEU A 315 15.79 -1.08 -12.25
CA LEU A 315 15.99 -1.12 -10.79
C LEU A 315 14.70 -1.53 -10.07
N PHE A 316 13.52 -1.19 -10.61
CA PHE A 316 12.24 -1.65 -10.07
C PHE A 316 12.00 -3.15 -10.32
N ARG A 317 12.37 -3.68 -11.49
CA ARG A 317 12.36 -5.14 -11.79
C ARG A 317 13.29 -5.88 -10.83
N ARG A 318 14.54 -5.42 -10.68
CA ARG A 318 15.52 -5.92 -9.71
C ARG A 318 15.00 -5.87 -8.27
N ASP A 319 14.26 -4.82 -7.91
CA ASP A 319 13.62 -4.71 -6.60
C ASP A 319 12.53 -5.76 -6.39
N LEU A 320 11.64 -5.96 -7.37
CA LEU A 320 10.62 -7.01 -7.35
C LEU A 320 11.23 -8.41 -7.20
N ASP A 321 12.34 -8.69 -7.90
CA ASP A 321 13.06 -9.96 -7.76
C ASP A 321 13.68 -10.12 -6.37
N GLY A 322 14.28 -9.07 -5.80
CA GLY A 322 14.78 -9.07 -4.43
C GLY A 322 13.68 -9.22 -3.36
N ILE A 323 12.49 -8.65 -3.60
CA ILE A 323 11.30 -8.81 -2.77
C ILE A 323 10.82 -10.28 -2.82
N VAL A 324 10.61 -10.83 -4.02
CA VAL A 324 10.20 -12.24 -4.20
C VAL A 324 11.25 -13.20 -3.65
N ALA A 325 12.55 -12.86 -3.70
CA ALA A 325 13.63 -13.62 -3.07
C ALA A 325 13.54 -13.59 -1.54
N ARG A 326 13.29 -12.43 -0.92
CA ARG A 326 13.25 -12.28 0.55
C ARG A 326 11.98 -12.82 1.21
N LEU A 327 10.83 -12.75 0.56
CA LEU A 327 9.55 -13.13 1.15
C LEU A 327 9.31 -14.66 1.12
N ARG A 328 8.38 -15.10 1.98
CA ARG A 328 7.86 -16.47 2.03
C ARG A 328 7.28 -16.86 0.68
N LYS A 329 7.64 -18.05 0.20
CA LYS A 329 7.19 -18.58 -1.08
C LYS A 329 5.73 -19.03 -0.98
N ALA A 330 4.99 -18.77 -2.06
CA ALA A 330 3.65 -19.30 -2.31
C ALA A 330 3.68 -20.81 -2.63
#